data_AF-A0A6A3F7N1-F1
#
_entry.id   AF-A0A6A3F7N1-F1
#
_cell.length_a   1.000
_cell.length_b   1.000
_cell.length_c   1.000
_cell.angle_alpha   90.00
_cell.angle_beta   90.00
_cell.angle_gamma   90.00
#
_symmetry.space_group_name_H-M   'P 1'
#
loop_
_entity.id
_entity.type
_entity.pdbx_description
1 polymer ?
#
loop_
_entity_poly.entity_id
_entity_poly.type
_entity_poly.pdbx_seq_one_letter_code
_entity_poly.pdbx_strand_id
1 'polypeptide(L)'
;MRRQTCEGAAAESSSEDDQAPVRVVCPGVERVWHLDWEAFETYFSEYMRATSQLYRVRSSTPPETRNKKIKAKLKWERADLIPEDCGSYYKKYECTHAGQTKPRGEGRRTGHLVRGTGCKATISATLMLKEDEGAYQVKVTRCVVVHNHAIDQNIYSNYPSQRRIEDDGVIDIVNEMRLAGSKPRLILQFLRRSTDKKVILRDVHNLVQRLKPERRTACTVEERLELVLRSFCSSE
;
A
#
# COMPACT_ATOMS: atom_id res chain seq x y z
N MET A 1 57.75 31.14 20.72
CA MET A 1 58.11 29.80 20.19
C MET A 1 56.84 28.95 20.09
N ARG A 2 56.19 29.02 18.92
CA ARG A 2 55.78 27.91 18.03
C ARG A 2 54.96 26.79 18.68
N ARG A 3 53.63 26.93 18.53
CA ARG A 3 52.64 25.85 18.48
C ARG A 3 52.94 24.99 17.25
N GLN A 4 52.98 23.67 17.41
CA GLN A 4 53.17 22.72 16.32
C GLN A 4 51.89 21.92 16.08
N THR A 5 51.67 21.67 14.80
CA THR A 5 50.45 21.25 14.12
C THR A 5 50.23 19.74 14.11
N CYS A 6 48.96 19.42 13.89
CA CYS A 6 48.30 18.17 13.49
C CYS A 6 49.05 17.17 12.59
N GLU A 7 48.76 15.89 12.82
CA GLU A 7 48.55 14.78 11.87
C GLU A 7 47.67 13.76 12.65
N GLY A 8 46.50 13.29 12.21
CA GLY A 8 46.05 13.00 10.85
C GLY A 8 45.86 11.49 10.67
N ALA A 9 45.23 10.78 11.62
CA ALA A 9 44.91 9.35 11.45
C ALA A 9 43.68 9.21 10.56
N ALA A 10 43.95 8.86 9.30
CA ALA A 10 42.94 8.59 8.28
C ALA A 10 41.99 7.48 8.74
N ALA A 11 40.69 7.76 8.65
CA ALA A 11 39.64 6.78 8.78
C ALA A 11 39.75 5.78 7.63
N GLU A 12 39.91 4.51 7.96
CA GLU A 12 39.77 3.40 7.04
C GLU A 12 38.34 3.41 6.50
N SER A 13 38.17 3.85 5.26
CA SER A 13 36.92 3.77 4.51
C SER A 13 36.65 2.30 4.22
N SER A 14 35.69 1.71 4.94
CA SER A 14 35.25 0.34 4.69
C SER A 14 34.58 0.27 3.31
N SER A 15 35.28 -0.40 2.40
CA SER A 15 34.82 -1.08 1.17
C SER A 15 33.34 -0.93 0.82
N GLU A 16 33.11 -0.29 -0.32
CA GLU A 16 31.88 -0.40 -1.12
C GLU A 16 31.62 -1.89 -1.41
N ASP A 17 30.53 -2.43 -0.85
CA ASP A 17 30.06 -3.79 -1.10
C ASP A 17 29.70 -3.90 -2.59
N ASP A 18 30.58 -4.56 -3.35
CA ASP A 18 30.41 -4.92 -4.75
C ASP A 18 29.44 -6.12 -4.87
N GLN A 19 28.23 -5.94 -4.34
CA GLN A 19 27.19 -6.95 -4.38
C GLN A 19 26.55 -6.93 -5.76
N ALA A 20 26.68 -8.04 -6.51
CA ALA A 20 26.04 -8.20 -7.81
C ALA A 20 24.56 -7.77 -7.76
N PRO A 21 24.07 -7.04 -8.79
CA PRO A 21 22.71 -6.49 -8.75
C PRO A 21 21.70 -7.63 -8.60
N VAL A 22 20.96 -7.61 -7.49
CA VAL A 22 19.96 -8.61 -7.15
C VAL A 22 18.93 -8.67 -8.28
N ARG A 23 18.85 -9.81 -8.97
CA ARG A 23 17.85 -10.07 -10.01
C ARG A 23 17.01 -11.26 -9.61
N VAL A 24 15.73 -11.01 -9.33
CA VAL A 24 14.77 -12.04 -8.92
C VAL A 24 13.69 -12.17 -10.00
N VAL A 25 13.37 -13.40 -10.39
CA VAL A 25 12.28 -13.68 -11.32
C VAL A 25 11.19 -14.42 -10.54
N CYS A 26 10.01 -13.84 -10.48
CA CYS A 26 8.86 -14.48 -9.84
C CYS A 26 8.05 -15.31 -10.84
N PRO A 27 7.22 -16.26 -10.36
CA PRO A 27 6.25 -16.94 -11.20
C PRO A 27 5.38 -15.95 -11.97
N GLY A 28 5.02 -16.29 -13.21
CA GLY A 28 4.09 -15.50 -14.01
C GLY A 28 2.66 -15.59 -13.48
N VAL A 29 1.81 -14.69 -13.97
CA VAL A 29 0.36 -14.78 -13.76
C VAL A 29 -0.20 -15.86 -14.67
N GLU A 30 -0.64 -16.98 -14.08
CA GLU A 30 -1.16 -18.14 -14.82
C GLU A 30 -2.57 -17.89 -15.40
N ARG A 31 -3.46 -17.28 -14.60
CA ARG A 31 -4.81 -16.96 -15.05
C ARG A 31 -4.81 -15.62 -15.78
N VAL A 32 -5.08 -15.67 -17.08
CA VAL A 32 -5.04 -14.49 -17.95
C VAL A 32 -6.39 -13.78 -18.06
N TRP A 33 -7.51 -14.50 -17.93
CA TRP A 33 -8.86 -13.95 -18.08
C TRP A 33 -9.65 -14.03 -16.76
N HIS A 34 -10.42 -12.98 -16.49
CA HIS A 34 -11.26 -12.83 -15.30
C HIS A 34 -12.60 -12.24 -15.69
N LEU A 35 -13.66 -12.66 -15.00
CA LEU A 35 -15.03 -12.22 -15.28
C LEU A 35 -15.17 -10.69 -15.20
N ASP A 36 -14.61 -10.09 -14.16
CA ASP A 36 -14.63 -8.65 -13.91
C ASP A 36 -13.36 -8.19 -13.16
N TRP A 37 -13.35 -6.92 -12.76
CA TRP A 37 -12.24 -6.35 -12.00
C TRP A 37 -12.13 -6.91 -10.58
N GLU A 38 -13.23 -7.28 -9.94
CA GLU A 38 -13.23 -7.80 -8.57
C GLU A 38 -12.60 -9.21 -8.53
N ALA A 39 -12.98 -10.07 -9.47
CA ALA A 39 -12.39 -11.38 -9.68
C ALA A 39 -10.89 -11.29 -10.01
N PHE A 40 -10.48 -10.30 -10.82
CA PHE A 40 -9.08 -10.03 -11.08
C PHE A 40 -8.34 -9.55 -9.81
N GLU A 41 -8.89 -8.59 -9.08
CA GLU A 41 -8.25 -8.01 -7.88
C GLU A 41 -8.11 -9.03 -6.73
N THR A 42 -9.10 -9.92 -6.59
CA THR A 42 -9.05 -11.06 -5.65
C THR A 42 -7.91 -12.00 -6.01
N TYR A 43 -7.89 -12.51 -7.25
CA TYR A 43 -6.82 -13.37 -7.75
C TYR A 43 -5.45 -12.69 -7.65
N PHE A 44 -5.37 -11.41 -8.00
CA PHE A 44 -4.12 -10.66 -8.00
C PHE A 44 -3.58 -10.46 -6.57
N SER A 45 -4.46 -10.30 -5.59
CA SER A 45 -4.11 -10.23 -4.18
C SER A 45 -3.55 -11.55 -3.66
N GLU A 46 -4.13 -12.69 -4.08
CA GLU A 46 -3.62 -14.02 -3.77
C GLU A 46 -2.25 -14.26 -4.41
N TYR A 47 -2.09 -13.92 -5.70
CA TYR A 47 -0.82 -14.00 -6.40
C TYR A 47 0.27 -13.19 -5.69
N MET A 48 -0.03 -11.95 -5.32
CA MET A 48 0.89 -11.08 -4.57
C MET A 48 1.31 -11.71 -3.23
N ARG A 49 0.35 -12.29 -2.50
CA ARG A 49 0.61 -12.97 -1.22
C ARG A 49 1.45 -14.23 -1.39
N ALA A 50 1.12 -15.08 -2.36
CA ALA A 50 1.80 -16.34 -2.62
C ALA A 50 3.25 -16.14 -3.08
N THR A 51 3.53 -15.02 -3.74
CA THR A 51 4.86 -14.70 -4.29
C THR A 51 5.62 -13.66 -3.47
N SER A 52 5.06 -13.22 -2.33
CA SER A 52 5.65 -12.17 -1.46
C SER A 52 5.90 -10.84 -2.18
N GLN A 53 5.13 -10.53 -3.23
CA GLN A 53 5.26 -9.34 -4.05
C GLN A 53 4.21 -8.29 -3.67
N LEU A 54 4.57 -7.01 -3.79
CA LEU A 54 3.61 -5.92 -3.60
C LEU A 54 3.60 -4.98 -4.81
N TYR A 55 2.43 -4.90 -5.44
CA TYR A 55 2.16 -3.97 -6.53
C TYR A 55 1.21 -2.86 -6.07
N ARG A 56 1.35 -1.69 -6.70
CA ARG A 56 0.41 -0.57 -6.57
C ARG A 56 -0.15 -0.22 -7.94
N VAL A 57 -1.36 0.34 -7.95
CA VAL A 57 -1.91 0.92 -9.18
C VAL A 57 -1.06 2.14 -9.57
N ARG A 58 -0.49 2.11 -10.76
CA ARG A 58 0.27 3.23 -11.34
C ARG A 58 -0.62 4.19 -12.12
N SER A 59 -1.52 3.62 -12.91
CA SER A 59 -2.42 4.35 -13.78
C SER A 59 -3.66 3.51 -14.06
N SER A 60 -4.82 4.15 -14.06
CA SER A 60 -6.06 3.59 -14.57
C SER A 60 -6.55 4.47 -15.72
N THR A 61 -7.12 3.86 -16.75
CA THR A 61 -7.84 4.55 -17.82
C THR A 61 -9.30 4.16 -17.75
N PRO A 62 -10.21 5.11 -17.53
CA PRO A 62 -11.62 4.79 -17.43
C PRO A 62 -12.24 4.70 -18.86
N PRO A 63 -13.37 4.00 -19.03
CA PRO A 63 -13.95 3.73 -20.34
C PRO A 63 -14.27 5.00 -21.13
N GLU A 64 -14.68 6.08 -20.48
CA GLU A 64 -15.04 7.35 -21.13
C GLU A 64 -13.83 7.96 -21.85
N THR A 65 -12.64 7.84 -21.25
CA THR A 65 -11.39 8.31 -21.88
C THR A 65 -11.06 7.50 -23.13
N ARG A 66 -11.32 6.19 -23.09
CA ARG A 66 -11.15 5.30 -24.26
C ARG A 66 -12.21 5.59 -25.33
N ASN A 67 -13.46 5.72 -24.93
CA ASN A 67 -14.61 5.99 -25.80
C ASN A 67 -14.49 7.34 -26.51
N LYS A 68 -13.99 8.38 -25.83
CA LYS A 68 -13.66 9.67 -26.48
C LYS A 68 -12.65 9.49 -27.63
N LYS A 69 -11.61 8.67 -27.42
CA LYS A 69 -10.62 8.36 -28.47
C LYS A 69 -11.21 7.53 -29.62
N ILE A 70 -12.20 6.68 -29.34
CA ILE A 70 -12.89 5.88 -30.36
C ILE A 70 -13.77 6.79 -31.22
N LYS A 71 -14.59 7.64 -30.60
CA LYS A 71 -15.47 8.61 -31.27
C LYS A 71 -14.70 9.64 -32.12
N ALA A 72 -13.45 9.92 -31.79
CA ALA A 72 -12.59 10.82 -32.56
C ALA A 72 -12.04 10.19 -33.86
N LYS A 73 -12.22 8.88 -34.09
CA LYS A 73 -11.80 8.23 -35.34
C LYS A 73 -12.78 8.56 -36.49
N LEU A 74 -12.27 8.57 -37.71
CA LEU A 74 -13.07 8.77 -38.94
C LEU A 74 -14.16 7.71 -39.13
N LYS A 75 -13.89 6.47 -38.71
CA LYS A 75 -14.84 5.36 -38.70
C LYS A 75 -14.88 4.76 -37.30
N TRP A 76 -16.07 4.72 -36.71
CA TRP A 76 -16.35 4.06 -35.45
C TRP A 76 -17.82 3.64 -35.42
N GLU A 77 -18.11 2.57 -34.70
CA GLU A 77 -19.46 2.08 -34.48
C GLU A 77 -19.80 2.04 -32.99
N ARG A 78 -21.10 2.02 -32.66
CA ARG A 78 -21.52 1.94 -31.25
C ARG A 78 -21.03 0.65 -30.57
N ALA A 79 -20.86 -0.43 -31.33
CA ALA A 79 -20.32 -1.70 -30.85
C ALA A 79 -18.84 -1.61 -30.42
N ASP A 80 -18.08 -0.64 -30.95
CA ASP A 80 -16.68 -0.42 -30.55
C ASP A 80 -16.56 0.24 -29.15
N LEU A 81 -17.66 0.81 -28.62
CA LEU A 81 -17.63 1.50 -27.35
C LEU A 81 -17.50 0.53 -26.18
N ILE A 82 -16.60 0.86 -25.27
CA ILE A 82 -16.39 0.11 -24.03
C ILE A 82 -17.53 0.43 -23.06
N PRO A 83 -18.18 -0.57 -22.45
CA PRO A 83 -19.21 -0.34 -21.45
C PRO A 83 -18.66 0.40 -20.22
N GLU A 84 -19.43 1.35 -19.69
CA GLU A 84 -19.04 2.21 -18.56
C GLU A 84 -19.29 1.54 -17.20
N ASP A 85 -20.21 0.57 -17.16
CA ASP A 85 -20.58 -0.25 -16.00
C ASP A 85 -19.51 -1.30 -15.65
N CYS A 86 -18.70 -1.74 -16.62
CA CYS A 86 -17.66 -2.76 -16.42
C CYS A 86 -16.36 -2.24 -15.78
N GLY A 87 -16.38 -1.07 -15.13
CA GLY A 87 -15.23 -0.50 -14.43
C GLY A 87 -14.17 0.08 -15.36
N SER A 88 -12.88 0.01 -15.00
CA SER A 88 -11.81 0.66 -15.78
C SER A 88 -11.54 -0.06 -17.11
N TYR A 89 -11.27 0.66 -18.20
CA TYR A 89 -10.82 0.03 -19.45
C TYR A 89 -9.43 -0.59 -19.31
N TYR A 90 -8.52 0.06 -18.60
CA TYR A 90 -7.13 -0.39 -18.45
C TYR A 90 -6.60 -0.03 -17.07
N LYS A 91 -5.90 -0.96 -16.41
CA LYS A 91 -5.13 -0.69 -15.21
C LYS A 91 -3.70 -1.19 -15.37
N LYS A 92 -2.74 -0.35 -15.00
CA LYS A 92 -1.32 -0.70 -14.89
C LYS A 92 -0.95 -0.77 -13.42
N TYR A 93 -0.37 -1.89 -13.03
CA TYR A 93 0.21 -2.15 -11.74
C TYR A 93 1.73 -2.14 -11.87
N GLU A 94 2.41 -1.55 -10.91
CA GLU A 94 3.87 -1.56 -10.83
C GLU A 94 4.32 -1.94 -9.43
N CYS A 95 5.51 -2.53 -9.31
CA CYS A 95 6.09 -2.84 -8.01
C CYS A 95 6.19 -1.57 -7.14
N THR A 96 5.99 -1.70 -5.82
CA THR A 96 6.15 -0.57 -4.90
C THR A 96 7.56 0.02 -4.89
N HIS A 97 8.55 -0.73 -5.37
CA HIS A 97 9.95 -0.29 -5.55
C HIS A 97 10.22 0.36 -6.92
N ALA A 98 9.21 0.52 -7.79
CA ALA A 98 9.37 1.11 -9.12
C ALA A 98 9.79 2.59 -9.11
N GLY A 99 9.53 3.30 -8.02
CA GLY A 99 9.94 4.68 -7.85
C GLY A 99 11.46 4.83 -7.89
N GLN A 100 11.94 5.97 -8.38
CA GLN A 100 13.31 6.41 -8.20
C GLN A 100 13.34 7.37 -7.01
N THR A 101 14.27 7.17 -6.09
CA THR A 101 14.42 8.11 -4.98
C THR A 101 15.40 9.19 -5.39
N LYS A 102 14.90 10.41 -5.52
CA LYS A 102 15.76 11.59 -5.70
C LYS A 102 16.17 12.08 -4.32
N PRO A 103 17.48 12.26 -4.03
CA PRO A 103 17.90 12.90 -2.79
C PRO A 103 17.31 14.31 -2.74
N ARG A 104 16.66 14.65 -1.62
CA ARG A 104 16.15 16.00 -1.32
C ARG A 104 17.00 16.58 -0.18
N GLY A 105 18.24 16.97 -0.49
CA GLY A 105 19.16 17.61 0.45
C GLY A 105 20.54 16.93 0.55
N GLU A 106 21.41 17.48 1.40
CA GLU A 106 22.82 17.06 1.59
C GLU A 106 23.01 15.66 2.23
N GLY A 107 21.95 14.89 2.47
CA GLY A 107 22.07 13.53 3.00
C GLY A 107 22.38 13.40 4.51
N ARG A 108 22.39 14.50 5.28
CA ARG A 108 22.66 14.46 6.74
C ARG A 108 21.67 13.65 7.59
N ARG A 109 20.49 13.30 7.04
CA ARG A 109 19.49 12.43 7.69
C ARG A 109 19.48 11.06 6.98
N THR A 110 20.15 10.08 7.55
CA THR A 110 20.32 8.73 6.97
C THR A 110 19.21 7.72 7.36
N GLY A 111 18.27 8.11 8.22
CA GLY A 111 17.30 7.19 8.83
C GLY A 111 16.06 6.82 7.98
N HIS A 112 15.91 7.36 6.77
CA HIS A 112 14.77 7.01 5.92
C HIS A 112 15.09 5.79 5.07
N LEU A 113 14.38 4.67 5.30
CA LEU A 113 14.48 3.50 4.44
C LEU A 113 13.96 3.85 3.04
N VAL A 114 14.90 4.05 2.12
CA VAL A 114 14.63 4.32 0.72
C VAL A 114 14.13 3.04 0.05
N ARG A 115 12.89 3.05 -0.43
CA ARG A 115 12.30 1.89 -1.13
C ARG A 115 12.46 1.95 -2.64
N GLY A 116 12.64 3.12 -3.21
CA GLY A 116 12.70 3.26 -4.66
C GLY A 116 14.00 2.70 -5.23
N THR A 117 13.94 1.55 -5.92
CA THR A 117 15.06 0.93 -6.63
C THR A 117 14.95 1.06 -8.15
N GLY A 118 13.89 1.71 -8.65
CA GLY A 118 13.61 1.75 -10.08
C GLY A 118 13.13 0.42 -10.66
N CYS A 119 12.51 -0.43 -9.85
CA CYS A 119 12.04 -1.75 -10.28
C CYS A 119 11.11 -1.66 -11.51
N LYS A 120 11.37 -2.50 -12.51
CA LYS A 120 10.62 -2.53 -13.79
C LYS A 120 9.49 -3.56 -13.80
N ALA A 121 9.30 -4.31 -12.72
CA ALA A 121 8.23 -5.28 -12.60
C ALA A 121 6.86 -4.58 -12.71
N THR A 122 6.07 -4.99 -13.71
CA THR A 122 4.79 -4.38 -14.05
C THR A 122 3.82 -5.42 -14.55
N ILE A 123 2.55 -5.28 -14.15
CA ILE A 123 1.45 -6.13 -14.61
C ILE A 123 0.37 -5.18 -15.13
N SER A 124 -0.18 -5.45 -16.31
CA SER A 124 -1.25 -4.64 -16.89
C SER A 124 -2.43 -5.52 -17.23
N ALA A 125 -3.63 -5.00 -16.94
CA ALA A 125 -4.88 -5.65 -17.23
C ALA A 125 -5.77 -4.71 -18.05
N THR A 126 -6.56 -5.27 -18.97
CA THR A 126 -7.38 -4.52 -19.92
C THR A 126 -8.73 -5.20 -20.07
N LEU A 127 -9.79 -4.41 -20.05
CA LEU A 127 -11.14 -4.86 -20.34
C LEU A 127 -11.26 -5.12 -21.85
N MET A 128 -11.57 -6.37 -22.21
CA MET A 128 -11.64 -6.85 -23.59
C MET A 128 -12.90 -7.69 -23.80
N LEU A 129 -13.54 -7.54 -24.95
CA LEU A 129 -14.60 -8.46 -25.37
C LEU A 129 -14.00 -9.84 -25.61
N LYS A 130 -14.49 -10.85 -24.91
CA LYS A 130 -14.15 -12.24 -25.16
C LYS A 130 -15.14 -12.80 -26.17
N GLU A 131 -14.70 -12.94 -27.42
CA GLU A 131 -15.56 -13.31 -28.56
C GLU A 131 -16.33 -14.61 -28.32
N ASP A 132 -15.69 -15.60 -27.70
CA ASP A 132 -16.30 -16.91 -27.40
C ASP A 132 -17.54 -16.82 -26.49
N GLU A 133 -17.59 -15.83 -25.60
CA GLU A 133 -18.65 -15.66 -24.60
C GLU A 133 -19.53 -14.43 -24.88
N GLY A 134 -19.15 -13.59 -25.84
CA GLY A 134 -19.85 -12.34 -26.17
C GLY A 134 -19.86 -11.31 -25.03
N ALA A 135 -18.98 -11.45 -24.03
CA ALA A 135 -18.98 -10.62 -22.82
C ALA A 135 -17.63 -9.91 -22.60
N TYR A 136 -17.68 -8.74 -21.99
CA TYR A 136 -16.48 -8.00 -21.60
C TYR A 136 -15.86 -8.62 -20.35
N GLN A 137 -14.57 -8.92 -20.42
CA GLN A 137 -13.79 -9.55 -19.35
C GLN A 137 -12.45 -8.85 -19.17
N VAL A 138 -11.87 -8.99 -17.98
CA VAL A 138 -10.56 -8.43 -17.68
C VAL A 138 -9.48 -9.42 -18.11
N LYS A 139 -8.65 -9.00 -19.07
CA LYS A 139 -7.51 -9.76 -19.57
C LYS A 139 -6.19 -9.18 -19.06
N VAL A 140 -5.30 -10.01 -18.52
CA VAL A 140 -3.91 -9.64 -18.27
C VAL A 140 -3.18 -9.52 -19.60
N THR A 141 -2.80 -8.29 -19.97
CA THR A 141 -2.21 -7.98 -21.29
C THR A 141 -0.69 -7.88 -21.27
N ARG A 142 -0.10 -7.55 -20.12
CA ARG A 142 1.36 -7.48 -19.97
C ARG A 142 1.76 -7.98 -18.59
N CYS A 143 2.74 -8.87 -18.52
CA CYS A 143 3.27 -9.39 -17.27
C CYS A 143 4.81 -9.35 -17.31
N VAL A 144 5.41 -8.47 -16.51
CA VAL A 144 6.85 -8.37 -16.30
C VAL A 144 7.12 -8.66 -14.84
N VAL A 145 7.68 -9.83 -14.57
CA VAL A 145 7.89 -10.41 -13.22
C VAL A 145 9.36 -10.44 -12.80
N VAL A 146 10.20 -9.67 -13.49
CA VAL A 146 11.63 -9.52 -13.17
C VAL A 146 11.82 -8.30 -12.28
N HIS A 147 12.42 -8.53 -11.10
CA HIS A 147 12.70 -7.52 -10.09
C HIS A 147 14.20 -7.30 -9.94
N ASN A 148 14.56 -6.09 -9.52
CA ASN A 148 15.94 -5.67 -9.25
C ASN A 148 16.23 -5.47 -7.75
N HIS A 149 15.41 -6.08 -6.90
CA HIS A 149 15.53 -6.03 -5.45
C HIS A 149 15.13 -7.40 -4.87
N ALA A 150 15.52 -7.65 -3.62
CA ALA A 150 15.12 -8.87 -2.93
C ALA A 150 13.60 -8.94 -2.76
N ILE A 151 13.07 -10.14 -2.97
CA ILE A 151 11.69 -10.49 -2.67
C ILE A 151 11.76 -11.57 -1.61
N ASP A 152 11.16 -11.27 -0.47
CA ASP A 152 11.27 -12.10 0.71
C ASP A 152 10.01 -11.94 1.56
N GLN A 153 9.59 -13.05 2.18
CA GLN A 153 8.36 -13.08 2.97
C GLN A 153 8.46 -12.18 4.22
N ASN A 154 9.64 -12.10 4.84
CA ASN A 154 9.85 -11.20 5.98
C ASN A 154 9.78 -9.73 5.57
N ILE A 155 10.29 -9.35 4.38
CA ILE A 155 10.07 -8.01 3.82
C ILE A 155 8.58 -7.78 3.55
N TYR A 156 7.91 -8.75 2.93
CA TYR A 156 6.51 -8.66 2.55
C TYR A 156 5.57 -8.44 3.74
N SER A 157 5.68 -9.24 4.78
CA SER A 157 4.88 -9.09 6.01
C SER A 157 5.11 -7.76 6.73
N ASN A 158 6.21 -7.06 6.43
CA ASN A 158 6.54 -5.75 6.98
C ASN A 158 6.04 -4.58 6.11
N TYR A 159 5.28 -4.81 5.03
CA TYR A 159 4.59 -3.71 4.36
C TYR A 159 3.43 -3.18 5.21
N PRO A 160 3.21 -1.84 5.27
CA PRO A 160 2.10 -1.27 6.04
C PRO A 160 0.72 -1.80 5.66
N SER A 161 0.50 -2.15 4.38
CA SER A 161 -0.74 -2.77 3.91
C SER A 161 -0.94 -4.16 4.51
N GLN A 162 0.11 -4.97 4.61
CA GLN A 162 0.05 -6.33 5.15
C GLN A 162 -0.10 -6.35 6.68
N ARG A 163 0.48 -5.36 7.37
CA ARG A 163 0.31 -5.20 8.83
C ARG A 163 -1.04 -4.62 9.25
N ARG A 164 -1.80 -4.02 8.32
CA ARG A 164 -3.07 -3.37 8.63
C ARG A 164 -4.08 -4.40 9.12
N ILE A 165 -4.77 -4.11 10.22
CA ILE A 165 -5.84 -4.93 10.76
C ILE A 165 -7.15 -4.46 10.15
N GLU A 166 -7.87 -5.42 9.56
CA GLU A 166 -9.14 -5.22 8.85
C GLU A 166 -10.25 -6.15 9.39
N ASP A 167 -9.91 -7.05 10.33
CA ASP A 167 -10.90 -7.90 10.98
C ASP A 167 -11.69 -7.06 12.00
N ASP A 168 -12.98 -6.89 11.75
CA ASP A 168 -13.86 -6.04 12.56
C ASP A 168 -13.97 -6.56 14.00
N GLY A 169 -14.05 -7.88 14.21
CA GLY A 169 -14.12 -8.47 15.55
C GLY A 169 -12.87 -8.19 16.39
N VAL A 170 -11.69 -8.25 15.78
CA VAL A 170 -10.43 -7.85 16.45
C VAL A 170 -10.41 -6.34 16.72
N ILE A 171 -10.92 -5.52 15.79
CA ILE A 171 -10.99 -4.07 15.96
C ILE A 171 -11.91 -3.70 17.12
N ASP A 172 -13.05 -4.36 17.26
CA ASP A 172 -14.00 -4.16 18.36
C ASP A 172 -13.38 -4.49 19.71
N ILE A 173 -12.67 -5.62 19.83
CA ILE A 173 -11.94 -5.97 21.06
C ILE A 173 -10.87 -4.92 21.38
N VAL A 174 -10.15 -4.41 20.39
CA VAL A 174 -9.18 -3.32 20.60
C VAL A 174 -9.87 -2.05 21.07
N ASN A 175 -11.07 -1.77 20.56
CA ASN A 175 -11.87 -0.62 21.01
C ASN A 175 -12.25 -0.76 22.48
N GLU A 176 -12.72 -1.94 22.92
CA GLU A 176 -13.01 -2.24 24.32
C GLU A 176 -11.77 -2.13 25.21
N MET A 177 -10.63 -2.70 24.78
CA MET A 177 -9.36 -2.57 25.49
C MET A 177 -8.96 -1.10 25.67
N ARG A 178 -9.15 -0.28 24.62
CA ARG A 178 -8.90 1.16 24.67
C ARG A 178 -9.84 1.86 25.64
N LEU A 179 -11.14 1.54 25.62
CA LEU A 179 -12.15 2.14 26.51
C LEU A 179 -11.86 1.81 27.98
N ALA A 180 -11.38 0.59 28.27
CA ALA A 180 -10.89 0.18 29.57
C ALA A 180 -9.55 0.84 29.99
N GLY A 181 -8.97 1.70 29.15
CA GLY A 181 -7.71 2.40 29.45
C GLY A 181 -6.45 1.52 29.30
N SER A 182 -6.53 0.42 28.56
CA SER A 182 -5.39 -0.49 28.36
C SER A 182 -4.20 0.23 27.72
N LYS A 183 -3.00 -0.06 28.24
CA LYS A 183 -1.76 0.50 27.70
C LYS A 183 -1.53 0.01 26.26
N PRO A 184 -1.03 0.86 25.34
CA PRO A 184 -0.79 0.46 23.94
C PRO A 184 0.10 -0.77 23.76
N ARG A 185 1.03 -1.03 24.70
CA ARG A 185 1.87 -2.23 24.69
C ARG A 185 1.07 -3.52 24.92
N LEU A 186 0.03 -3.49 25.74
CA LEU A 186 -0.86 -4.64 25.95
C LEU A 186 -1.73 -4.89 24.72
N ILE A 187 -2.27 -3.83 24.11
CA ILE A 187 -3.01 -3.93 22.85
C ILE A 187 -2.12 -4.53 21.75
N LEU A 188 -0.86 -4.11 21.66
CA LEU A 188 0.10 -4.72 20.73
C LEU A 188 0.31 -6.21 20.98
N GLN A 189 0.44 -6.62 22.24
CA GLN A 189 0.61 -8.03 22.60
C GLN A 189 -0.61 -8.86 22.24
N PHE A 190 -1.82 -8.32 22.49
CA PHE A 190 -3.08 -8.92 22.06
C PHE A 190 -3.07 -9.12 20.54
N LEU A 191 -2.80 -8.07 19.77
CA LEU A 191 -2.81 -8.11 18.30
C LEU A 191 -1.82 -9.12 17.72
N ARG A 192 -0.64 -9.26 18.31
CA ARG A 192 0.36 -10.27 17.89
C ARG A 192 -0.06 -11.70 18.22
N ARG A 193 -0.94 -11.89 19.21
CA ARG A 193 -1.44 -13.21 19.61
C ARG A 193 -2.72 -13.58 18.87
N SER A 194 -3.57 -12.60 18.56
CA SER A 194 -4.83 -12.79 17.86
C SER A 194 -4.69 -12.77 16.34
N THR A 195 -3.62 -12.16 15.80
CA THR A 195 -3.40 -12.06 14.35
C THR A 195 -2.02 -12.58 13.96
N ASP A 196 -1.90 -13.15 12.76
CA ASP A 196 -0.62 -13.57 12.16
C ASP A 196 0.14 -12.38 11.50
N LYS A 197 -0.12 -11.16 11.97
CA LYS A 197 0.45 -9.93 11.38
C LYS A 197 1.63 -9.43 12.23
N LYS A 198 2.68 -8.93 11.56
CA LYS A 198 3.86 -8.35 12.21
C LYS A 198 3.63 -6.94 12.76
N VAL A 199 2.55 -6.75 13.52
CA VAL A 199 2.11 -5.45 14.03
C VAL A 199 3.22 -4.77 14.85
N ILE A 200 3.38 -3.46 14.64
CA ILE A 200 4.28 -2.61 15.41
C ILE A 200 3.50 -1.57 16.22
N LEU A 201 4.13 -0.97 17.23
CA LEU A 201 3.49 -0.01 18.13
C LEU A 201 2.86 1.18 17.39
N ARG A 202 3.49 1.63 16.30
CA ARG A 202 2.93 2.69 15.43
C ARG A 202 1.56 2.30 14.86
N ASP A 203 1.38 1.04 14.47
CA ASP A 203 0.12 0.56 13.92
C ASP A 203 -1.00 0.61 14.97
N VAL A 204 -0.68 0.29 16.24
CA VAL A 204 -1.62 0.43 17.37
C VAL A 204 -2.02 1.90 17.58
N HIS A 205 -1.06 2.82 17.55
CA HIS A 205 -1.37 4.24 17.67
C HIS A 205 -2.28 4.72 16.53
N ASN A 206 -2.00 4.31 15.30
CA ASN A 206 -2.84 4.65 14.14
C ASN A 206 -4.25 4.06 14.27
N LEU A 207 -4.37 2.80 14.72
CA LEU A 207 -5.66 2.15 14.95
C LEU A 207 -6.47 2.85 16.03
N VAL A 208 -5.87 3.12 17.18
CA VAL A 208 -6.50 3.85 18.29
C VAL A 208 -6.92 5.26 17.86
N GLN A 209 -6.09 5.96 17.07
CA GLN A 209 -6.44 7.26 16.51
C GLN A 209 -7.64 7.19 15.57
N ARG A 210 -7.72 6.17 14.71
CA ARG A 210 -8.86 5.94 13.80
C ARG A 210 -10.18 5.71 14.55
N LEU A 211 -10.12 5.09 15.73
CA LEU A 211 -11.28 4.86 16.59
C LEU A 211 -11.69 6.09 17.44
N LYS A 212 -10.86 7.15 17.55
CA LYS A 212 -11.18 8.35 18.35
C LYS A 212 -12.35 9.20 17.81
N PRO A 213 -12.50 9.42 16.48
CA PRO A 213 -13.57 10.27 15.96
C PRO A 213 -14.99 9.73 16.18
N GLU A 214 -15.18 8.42 16.40
CA GLU A 214 -16.50 7.85 16.77
C GLU A 214 -17.11 8.49 18.04
N ARG A 215 -16.29 9.10 18.90
CA ARG A 215 -16.77 9.91 20.04
C ARG A 215 -17.00 11.39 19.71
N ARG A 216 -16.32 11.95 18.72
CA ARG A 216 -16.40 13.39 18.40
C ARG A 216 -17.69 13.76 17.67
N THR A 217 -18.30 12.81 16.98
CA THR A 217 -19.62 12.98 16.34
C THR A 217 -20.78 12.98 17.32
N ALA A 218 -20.57 12.59 18.58
CA ALA A 218 -21.63 12.52 19.59
C ALA A 218 -21.67 13.71 20.55
N CYS A 219 -20.66 14.58 20.56
CA CYS A 219 -20.65 15.75 21.44
C CYS A 219 -19.64 16.80 20.98
N THR A 220 -20.10 18.01 20.69
CA THR A 220 -19.24 19.15 20.33
C THR A 220 -18.33 19.52 21.50
N VAL A 221 -17.25 20.29 21.24
CA VAL A 221 -16.33 20.71 22.32
C VAL A 221 -17.07 21.58 23.34
N GLU A 222 -18.02 22.36 22.82
CA GLU A 222 -18.93 23.25 23.52
C GLU A 222 -19.85 22.47 24.46
N GLU A 223 -20.53 21.42 23.98
CA GLU A 223 -21.40 20.57 24.80
C GLU A 223 -20.62 19.82 25.90
N ARG A 224 -19.37 19.42 25.63
CA ARG A 224 -18.51 18.79 26.65
C ARG A 224 -18.07 19.77 27.72
N LEU A 225 -17.75 21.02 27.34
CA LEU A 225 -17.43 22.09 28.28
C LEU A 225 -18.65 22.45 29.13
N GLU A 226 -19.82 22.54 28.53
CA GLU A 226 -21.08 22.85 29.22
C GLU A 226 -21.44 21.78 30.26
N LEU A 227 -21.28 20.50 29.94
CA LEU A 227 -21.49 19.39 30.88
C LEU A 227 -20.55 19.47 32.10
N VAL A 228 -19.27 19.74 31.86
CA VAL A 228 -18.28 19.89 32.94
C VAL A 228 -18.60 21.13 33.79
N LEU A 229 -18.91 22.26 33.17
CA LEU A 229 -19.24 23.50 33.88
C LEU A 229 -20.52 23.34 34.72
N ARG A 230 -21.57 22.68 34.19
CA ARG A 230 -22.79 22.38 34.96
C ARG A 230 -22.52 21.47 36.15
N SER A 231 -21.64 20.47 36.01
CA SER A 231 -21.28 19.58 37.12
C SER A 231 -20.55 20.32 38.26
N PHE A 232 -19.76 21.35 37.94
CA PHE A 232 -19.10 22.20 38.93
C PHE A 232 -20.05 23.19 39.62
N CYS A 233 -21.04 23.72 38.89
CA CYS A 233 -22.03 24.64 39.46
C CYS A 233 -23.15 23.94 40.26
N SER A 234 -23.28 22.62 40.17
CA SER A 234 -24.31 21.85 40.89
C SER A 234 -23.79 21.23 42.19
N SER A 235 -22.54 21.49 42.57
CA SER A 235 -21.88 20.99 43.78
C SER A 235 -21.78 22.04 44.90
N GLU A 236 -22.75 22.96 44.97
CA GLU A 236 -23.00 23.85 46.12
C GLU A 236 -24.35 23.54 46.77
#